data_AF-A0A2C6BGB9-F1
#
_entry.id   AF-A0A2C6BGB9-F1
#
_cell.length_a   1.000
_cell.length_b   1.000
_cell.length_c   1.000
_cell.angle_alpha   90.00
_cell.angle_beta   90.00
_cell.angle_gamma   90.00
#
_symmetry.space_group_name_H-M   'P 1'
#
loop_
_entity.id
_entity.type
_entity.pdbx_description
1 polymer ?
#
loop_
_entity_poly.entity_id
_entity_poly.type
_entity_poly.pdbx_seq_one_letter_code
_entity_poly.pdbx_strand_id
1 'polypeptide(L)'
;MISLSLSDFIKNILNIQDDNISFPEEDFCQIIQKGNYVIKVFKGFLKSNYCSCPHCNSKNTVKNGSRERNIKFIPFQNYNVELNLSIQRYICKDCKKTFSPSTSIAKDNSNISNNLKYTIAQELQENISLTFIAKKYNLSISSVQRIMDECYSDFKINKDHLPETICIDEFKSVKNIDGAMSFIFADY
;
A
#
# COMPACT_ATOMS: atom_id res chain seq x y z
N MET A 1 6.06 28.84 -21.63
CA MET A 1 5.11 27.73 -21.84
C MET A 1 5.83 26.48 -21.38
N ILE A 2 5.57 25.97 -20.17
CA ILE A 2 6.28 24.78 -19.66
C ILE A 2 5.62 23.58 -20.33
N SER A 3 6.30 22.95 -21.30
CA SER A 3 5.86 21.65 -21.83
C SER A 3 6.07 20.61 -20.75
N LEU A 4 4.99 20.18 -20.10
CA LEU A 4 5.03 19.08 -19.15
C LEU A 4 5.38 17.80 -19.92
N SER A 5 6.41 17.07 -19.51
CA SER A 5 6.72 15.78 -20.15
C SER A 5 5.57 14.79 -19.89
N LEU A 6 5.40 13.79 -20.75
CA LEU A 6 4.38 12.75 -20.54
C LEU A 6 4.54 12.08 -19.17
N SER A 7 5.79 11.82 -18.76
CA SER A 7 6.11 11.25 -17.46
C SER A 7 5.64 12.15 -16.32
N ASP A 8 5.85 13.47 -16.41
CA ASP A 8 5.41 14.41 -15.37
C ASP A 8 3.88 14.53 -15.32
N PHE A 9 3.21 14.47 -16.48
CA PHE A 9 1.76 14.42 -16.55
C PHE A 9 1.19 13.17 -15.84
N ILE A 10 1.75 11.99 -16.11
CA ILE A 10 1.32 10.75 -15.47
C ILE A 10 1.59 10.79 -13.96
N LYS A 11 2.76 11.28 -13.54
CA LYS A 11 3.09 11.47 -12.11
C LYS A 11 2.06 12.35 -11.42
N ASN A 12 1.69 13.47 -12.04
CA ASN A 12 0.68 14.39 -11.49
C ASN A 12 -0.70 13.72 -11.35
N ILE A 13 -1.16 12.99 -12.38
CA ILE A 13 -2.45 12.28 -12.32
C ILE A 13 -2.46 11.19 -11.24
N LEU A 14 -1.38 10.43 -11.12
CA LEU A 14 -1.28 9.35 -10.14
C LEU A 14 -0.84 9.83 -8.75
N ASN A 15 -0.64 11.14 -8.57
CA ASN A 15 -0.10 11.76 -7.37
C ASN A 15 1.20 11.09 -6.88
N ILE A 16 2.14 10.87 -7.81
CA ILE A 16 3.46 10.30 -7.54
C ILE A 16 4.47 11.44 -7.38
N GLN A 17 5.06 11.52 -6.19
CA GLN A 17 6.10 12.50 -5.86
C GLN A 17 7.53 11.94 -5.96
N ASP A 18 7.69 10.65 -6.28
CA ASP A 18 9.00 10.02 -6.38
C ASP A 18 9.66 10.35 -7.73
N ASP A 19 10.71 11.15 -7.68
CA ASP A 19 11.46 11.59 -8.87
C ASP A 19 12.17 10.44 -9.58
N ASN A 20 12.50 9.35 -8.87
CA ASN A 20 13.20 8.19 -9.44
C ASN A 20 12.30 7.34 -10.34
N ILE A 21 11.00 7.60 -10.35
CA ILE A 21 10.05 6.87 -11.20
C ILE A 21 9.94 7.58 -12.54
N SER A 22 9.93 6.80 -13.61
CA SER A 22 9.75 7.29 -14.97
C SER A 22 8.78 6.39 -15.73
N PHE A 23 8.08 6.98 -16.69
CA PHE A 23 7.13 6.28 -17.56
C PHE A 23 7.70 6.24 -18.98
N PRO A 24 7.46 5.17 -19.75
CA PRO A 24 7.85 5.14 -21.16
C PRO A 24 7.02 6.15 -21.98
N GLU A 25 7.57 6.63 -23.09
CA GLU A 25 6.86 7.57 -23.98
C GLU A 25 5.72 6.89 -24.77
N GLU A 26 5.91 5.60 -25.06
CA GLU A 26 4.96 4.73 -25.76
C GLU A 26 4.54 3.57 -24.86
N ASP A 27 3.37 2.97 -25.11
CA ASP A 27 2.84 1.80 -24.38
C ASP A 27 2.81 1.95 -22.84
N PHE A 28 2.72 3.18 -22.34
CA PHE A 28 2.73 3.50 -20.91
C PHE A 28 1.48 3.05 -20.16
N CYS A 29 0.39 2.78 -20.87
CA CYS A 29 -0.88 2.37 -20.28
C CYS A 29 -1.49 1.23 -21.10
N GLN A 30 -2.02 0.23 -20.40
CA GLN A 30 -2.82 -0.86 -20.97
C GLN A 30 -4.14 -0.99 -20.20
N ILE A 31 -5.19 -1.41 -20.90
CA ILE A 31 -6.51 -1.63 -20.30
C ILE A 31 -6.78 -3.14 -20.29
N ILE A 32 -7.11 -3.68 -19.12
CA ILE A 32 -7.37 -5.10 -18.90
C ILE A 32 -8.80 -5.27 -18.41
N GLN A 33 -9.59 -6.09 -19.10
CA GLN A 33 -10.90 -6.53 -18.63
C GLN A 33 -10.75 -7.74 -17.70
N LYS A 34 -11.32 -7.67 -16.49
CA LYS A 34 -11.41 -8.82 -15.58
C LYS A 34 -12.83 -8.96 -15.05
N GLY A 35 -13.59 -9.88 -15.61
CA GLY A 35 -15.00 -10.05 -15.29
C GLY A 35 -15.77 -8.75 -15.53
N ASN A 36 -16.37 -8.21 -14.47
CA ASN A 36 -17.23 -7.02 -14.54
C ASN A 36 -16.48 -5.69 -14.31
N TYR A 37 -15.17 -5.71 -14.11
CA TYR A 37 -14.38 -4.51 -13.86
C TYR A 37 -13.24 -4.35 -14.86
N VAL A 38 -12.87 -3.09 -15.07
CA VAL A 38 -11.79 -2.68 -15.96
C VAL A 38 -10.61 -2.18 -15.13
N ILE A 39 -9.40 -2.61 -15.49
CA ILE A 39 -8.16 -2.18 -14.86
C ILE A 39 -7.33 -1.37 -15.85
N LYS A 40 -6.99 -0.12 -15.51
CA LYS A 40 -5.97 0.67 -16.19
C LYS A 40 -4.62 0.42 -15.53
N VAL A 41 -3.70 -0.22 -16.25
CA VAL A 41 -2.36 -0.54 -15.75
C VAL A 41 -1.36 0.39 -16.42
N PHE A 42 -0.71 1.23 -15.61
CA PHE A 42 0.41 2.07 -16.04
C PHE A 42 1.72 1.32 -15.89
N LYS A 43 2.60 1.38 -16.89
CA LYS A 43 3.95 0.81 -16.83
C LYS A 43 4.93 1.88 -16.36
N GLY A 44 5.67 1.60 -15.30
CA GLY A 44 6.67 2.51 -14.75
C GLY A 44 8.01 1.81 -14.52
N PHE A 45 9.07 2.61 -14.47
CA PHE A 45 10.43 2.16 -14.16
C PHE A 45 10.97 2.94 -12.97
N LEU A 46 11.46 2.23 -11.96
CA LEU A 46 12.18 2.84 -10.84
C LEU A 46 13.68 2.88 -11.17
N LYS A 47 14.13 4.03 -11.67
CA LYS A 47 15.53 4.31 -12.00
C LYS A 47 16.16 5.03 -10.82
N SER A 48 16.62 4.27 -9.82
CA SER A 48 17.52 4.83 -8.81
C SER A 48 18.95 4.40 -9.10
N ASN A 49 19.85 5.39 -9.16
CA ASN A 49 21.27 5.19 -9.30
C ASN A 49 21.87 4.98 -7.90
N TYR A 50 22.12 3.73 -7.53
CA TYR A 50 22.91 3.45 -6.35
C TYR A 50 24.39 3.64 -6.65
N CYS A 51 25.02 4.60 -5.97
CA CYS A 51 26.46 4.79 -6.02
C CYS A 51 27.21 3.84 -5.06
N SER A 52 26.52 3.17 -4.12
CA SER A 52 27.14 2.35 -3.09
C SER A 52 26.18 1.29 -2.54
N CYS A 53 26.74 0.16 -2.10
CA CYS A 53 26.01 -0.94 -1.48
C CYS A 53 25.50 -0.55 -0.07
N PRO A 54 24.19 -0.72 0.23
CA PRO A 54 23.64 -0.38 1.53
C PRO A 54 24.09 -1.31 2.67
N HIS A 55 24.79 -2.41 2.38
CA HIS A 55 25.21 -3.39 3.37
C HIS A 55 26.69 -3.28 3.77
N CYS A 56 27.54 -2.74 2.89
CA CYS A 56 28.99 -2.66 3.13
C CYS A 56 29.64 -1.38 2.56
N ASN A 57 28.85 -0.43 2.07
CA ASN A 57 29.30 0.83 1.45
C ASN A 57 30.24 0.69 0.22
N SER A 58 30.47 -0.51 -0.30
CA SER A 58 31.26 -0.70 -1.51
C SER A 58 30.59 -0.08 -2.73
N LYS A 59 31.40 0.53 -3.61
CA LYS A 59 30.97 1.03 -4.93
C LYS A 59 30.92 -0.07 -6.01
N ASN A 60 31.35 -1.29 -5.67
CA ASN A 60 31.41 -2.42 -6.60
C ASN A 60 30.03 -3.10 -6.74
N THR A 61 29.07 -2.37 -7.30
CA THR A 61 27.67 -2.79 -7.46
C THR A 61 27.32 -2.91 -8.94
N VAL A 62 26.71 -4.03 -9.34
CA VAL A 62 26.27 -4.25 -10.72
C VAL A 62 24.78 -4.59 -10.78
N LYS A 63 24.16 -4.33 -11.93
CA LYS A 63 22.77 -4.72 -12.21
C LYS A 63 22.64 -6.25 -12.22
N ASN A 64 21.56 -6.76 -11.61
CA ASN A 64 21.29 -8.19 -11.46
C ASN A 64 19.82 -8.52 -11.78
N GLY A 65 19.37 -8.13 -12.97
CA GLY A 65 17.98 -8.27 -13.42
C GLY A 65 17.03 -7.24 -12.80
N SER A 66 15.74 -7.42 -13.04
CA SER A 66 14.67 -6.56 -12.54
C SER A 66 13.60 -7.38 -11.81
N ARG A 67 12.79 -6.72 -11.00
CA ARG A 67 11.59 -7.29 -10.37
C ARG A 67 10.40 -6.41 -10.71
N GLU A 68 9.31 -7.02 -11.12
CA GLU A 68 8.04 -6.31 -11.30
C GLU A 68 7.21 -6.31 -10.02
N ARG A 69 6.53 -5.18 -9.77
CA ARG A 69 5.52 -5.04 -8.72
C ARG A 69 4.27 -4.40 -9.31
N ASN A 70 3.11 -5.02 -9.10
CA ASN A 70 1.83 -4.42 -9.44
C ASN A 70 1.29 -3.72 -8.18
N ILE A 71 1.34 -2.39 -8.16
CA ILE A 71 0.90 -1.57 -7.03
C ILE A 71 -0.49 -1.04 -7.34
N LYS A 72 -1.46 -1.30 -6.46
CA LYS A 72 -2.84 -0.81 -6.58
C LYS A 72 -2.97 0.62 -6.08
N PHE A 73 -3.69 1.44 -6.84
CA PHE A 73 -4.00 2.83 -6.56
C PHE A 73 -5.49 3.01 -6.30
N ILE A 74 -5.86 4.20 -5.84
CA ILE A 74 -7.26 4.60 -5.69
C ILE A 74 -7.92 4.56 -7.08
N PRO A 75 -9.07 3.87 -7.24
CA PRO A 75 -9.80 3.83 -8.50
C PRO A 75 -10.18 5.23 -9.00
N PHE A 76 -10.19 5.41 -10.33
CA PHE A 76 -10.53 6.68 -10.97
C PHE A 76 -11.48 6.45 -12.14
N GLN A 77 -12.57 7.21 -12.22
CA GLN A 77 -13.61 7.08 -13.27
C GLN A 77 -14.12 5.63 -13.45
N ASN A 78 -14.36 4.90 -12.36
CA ASN A 78 -14.76 3.49 -12.35
C ASN A 78 -13.72 2.51 -12.94
N TYR A 79 -12.48 2.96 -13.21
CA TYR A 79 -11.37 2.07 -13.50
C TYR A 79 -10.60 1.78 -12.21
N ASN A 80 -10.32 0.50 -11.97
CA ASN A 80 -9.27 0.13 -11.03
C ASN A 80 -7.94 0.57 -11.63
N VAL A 81 -7.08 1.20 -10.84
CA VAL A 81 -5.79 1.71 -11.30
C VAL A 81 -4.67 0.91 -10.68
N GLU A 82 -3.74 0.43 -11.51
CA GLU A 82 -2.54 -0.27 -11.07
C GLU A 82 -1.30 0.32 -11.74
N LEU A 83 -0.18 0.30 -11.02
CA LEU A 83 1.15 0.62 -11.54
C LEU A 83 1.96 -0.68 -11.59
N ASN A 84 2.24 -1.18 -12.79
CA ASN A 84 3.26 -2.20 -13.00
C ASN A 84 4.63 -1.51 -12.99
N LEU A 85 5.30 -1.56 -11.83
CA LEU A 85 6.58 -0.92 -11.59
C LEU A 85 7.70 -1.94 -11.77
N SER A 86 8.54 -1.73 -12.78
CA SER A 86 9.78 -2.48 -12.99
C SER A 86 10.90 -1.87 -12.15
N ILE A 87 11.41 -2.64 -11.19
CA ILE A 87 12.42 -2.21 -10.22
C ILE A 87 13.74 -2.89 -10.53
N GLN A 88 14.79 -2.09 -10.74
CA GLN A 88 16.14 -2.61 -10.96
C GLN A 88 16.67 -3.30 -9.70
N ARG A 89 17.18 -4.54 -9.83
CA ARG A 89 17.92 -5.22 -8.77
C ARG A 89 19.42 -5.00 -8.96
N TYR A 90 20.14 -4.89 -7.86
CA TYR A 90 21.60 -4.78 -7.83
C TYR A 90 22.19 -5.91 -7.00
N ILE A 91 23.44 -6.27 -7.30
CA ILE A 91 24.28 -7.16 -6.49
C ILE A 91 25.61 -6.48 -6.22
N CYS A 92 26.05 -6.49 -4.95
CA CYS A 92 27.39 -6.07 -4.59
C CYS A 92 28.37 -7.21 -4.85
N LYS A 93 29.46 -6.95 -5.58
CA LYS A 93 30.47 -7.97 -5.89
C LYS A 93 31.38 -8.28 -4.70
N ASP A 94 31.47 -7.41 -3.70
CA ASP A 94 32.32 -7.62 -2.53
C ASP A 94 31.61 -8.43 -1.45
N CYS A 95 30.41 -8.01 -1.01
CA CYS A 95 29.64 -8.73 0.01
C CYS A 95 28.62 -9.74 -0.54
N LYS A 96 28.47 -9.83 -1.87
CA LYS A 96 27.54 -10.73 -2.60
C LYS A 96 26.05 -10.55 -2.28
N LYS A 97 25.66 -9.55 -1.49
CA LYS A 97 24.26 -9.26 -1.17
C LYS A 97 23.55 -8.53 -2.32
N THR A 98 22.26 -8.84 -2.50
CA THR A 98 21.38 -8.16 -3.46
C THR A 98 20.49 -7.14 -2.78
N PHE A 99 20.21 -6.04 -3.45
CA PHE A 99 19.33 -4.99 -2.96
C PHE A 99 18.60 -4.31 -4.14
N SER A 100 17.53 -3.58 -3.82
CA SER A 100 16.71 -2.86 -4.79
C SER A 100 16.38 -1.47 -4.25
N PRO A 101 16.11 -0.48 -5.13
CA PRO A 101 15.59 0.80 -4.70
C PRO A 101 14.24 0.67 -4.01
N SER A 102 14.10 1.36 -2.88
CA SER A 102 12.80 1.62 -2.25
C SER A 102 12.11 2.79 -2.97
N THR A 103 10.79 2.88 -2.82
CA THR A 103 9.98 4.00 -3.32
C THR A 103 9.00 4.46 -2.24
N SER A 104 8.65 5.74 -2.21
CA SER A 104 7.67 6.30 -1.28
C SER A 104 6.21 5.93 -1.64
N ILE A 105 5.96 5.40 -2.84
CA ILE A 105 4.60 5.03 -3.29
C ILE A 105 3.99 3.93 -2.42
N ALA A 106 4.78 2.93 -2.05
CA ALA A 106 4.32 1.76 -1.29
C ALA A 106 5.46 1.21 -0.43
N LYS A 107 5.13 0.78 0.80
CA LYS A 107 6.07 0.06 1.67
C LYS A 107 6.65 -1.17 0.96
N ASP A 108 7.83 -1.59 1.39
CA ASP A 108 8.44 -2.83 0.91
C ASP A 108 7.50 -4.03 1.15
N ASN A 109 7.49 -4.95 0.19
CA ASN A 109 6.62 -6.14 0.19
C ASN A 109 5.09 -5.85 0.21
N SER A 110 4.66 -4.62 -0.10
CA SER A 110 3.23 -4.27 -0.23
C SER A 110 2.84 -3.91 -1.67
N ASN A 111 1.73 -4.45 -2.15
CA ASN A 111 1.21 -4.13 -3.49
C ASN A 111 0.06 -3.10 -3.46
N ILE A 112 -0.04 -2.34 -2.37
CA ILE A 112 -1.08 -1.33 -2.13
C ILE A 112 -0.36 -0.02 -1.88
N SER A 113 -0.71 1.03 -2.63
CA SER A 113 -0.10 2.35 -2.43
C SER A 113 -0.42 2.90 -1.04
N ASN A 114 0.49 3.70 -0.49
CA ASN A 114 0.32 4.32 0.81
C ASN A 114 -0.93 5.23 0.83
N ASN A 115 -1.19 5.96 -0.26
CA ASN A 115 -2.41 6.76 -0.41
C ASN A 115 -3.67 5.91 -0.37
N LEU A 116 -3.70 4.75 -1.05
CA LEU A 116 -4.84 3.85 -1.00
C LEU A 116 -5.03 3.25 0.40
N LYS A 117 -3.94 2.87 1.09
CA LYS A 117 -4.02 2.42 2.49
C LYS A 117 -4.63 3.50 3.39
N TYR A 118 -4.20 4.75 3.23
CA TYR A 118 -4.73 5.87 3.99
C TYR A 118 -6.22 6.09 3.72
N THR A 119 -6.66 6.07 2.46
CA THR A 119 -8.09 6.16 2.10
C THR A 119 -8.90 5.02 2.73
N ILE A 120 -8.40 3.79 2.69
CA ILE A 120 -9.05 2.64 3.34
C ILE A 120 -9.15 2.85 4.85
N ALA A 121 -8.08 3.32 5.50
CA ALA A 121 -8.08 3.61 6.93
C ALA A 121 -9.10 4.69 7.31
N GLN A 122 -9.32 5.70 6.47
CA GLN A 122 -10.38 6.68 6.68
C GLN A 122 -11.78 6.06 6.53
N GLU A 123 -12.02 5.24 5.50
CA GLU A 123 -13.34 4.60 5.31
C GLU A 123 -13.66 3.55 6.38
N LEU A 124 -12.65 2.94 6.99
CA LEU A 124 -12.82 2.02 8.11
C LEU A 124 -13.31 2.70 9.40
N GLN A 125 -13.21 4.03 9.49
CA GLN A 125 -13.79 4.81 10.61
C GLN A 125 -15.31 4.95 10.46
N GLU A 126 -15.83 4.77 9.24
CA GLU A 126 -17.25 4.80 8.96
C GLU A 126 -17.90 3.43 9.20
N ASN A 127 -19.23 3.39 9.31
CA ASN A 127 -19.99 2.15 9.47
C ASN A 127 -20.15 1.38 8.15
N ILE A 128 -19.01 1.01 7.54
CA ILE A 128 -18.91 0.33 6.25
C ILE A 128 -18.28 -1.04 6.45
N SER A 129 -18.87 -2.08 5.84
CA SER A 129 -18.33 -3.44 5.95
C SER A 129 -16.98 -3.61 5.21
N LEU A 130 -16.09 -4.44 5.77
CA LEU A 130 -14.83 -4.82 5.14
C LEU A 130 -15.01 -5.40 3.73
N THR A 131 -16.08 -6.18 3.53
CA THR A 131 -16.43 -6.79 2.24
C THR A 131 -16.75 -5.72 1.18
N PHE A 132 -17.44 -4.66 1.58
CA PHE A 132 -17.75 -3.55 0.67
C PHE A 132 -16.48 -2.79 0.28
N ILE A 133 -15.63 -2.43 1.25
CA ILE A 133 -14.34 -1.76 1.00
C ILE A 133 -13.45 -2.62 0.10
N ALA A 134 -13.34 -3.91 0.39
CA ALA A 134 -12.58 -4.86 -0.42
C ALA A 134 -13.06 -4.88 -1.88
N LYS A 135 -14.39 -4.94 -2.09
CA LYS A 135 -14.98 -4.88 -3.43
C LYS A 135 -14.71 -3.55 -4.13
N LYS A 136 -14.88 -2.43 -3.42
CA LYS A 136 -14.70 -1.06 -3.94
C LYS A 136 -13.28 -0.81 -4.45
N TYR A 137 -12.28 -1.30 -3.72
CA TYR A 137 -10.86 -1.10 -4.05
C TYR A 137 -10.20 -2.30 -4.73
N ASN A 138 -10.99 -3.30 -5.14
CA ASN A 138 -10.51 -4.53 -5.76
C ASN A 138 -9.40 -5.22 -4.93
N LEU A 139 -9.62 -5.35 -3.62
CA LEU A 139 -8.72 -6.00 -2.66
C LEU A 139 -9.36 -7.28 -2.11
N SER A 140 -8.54 -8.13 -1.48
CA SER A 140 -9.09 -9.19 -0.63
C SER A 140 -9.54 -8.60 0.70
N ILE A 141 -10.56 -9.20 1.32
CA ILE A 141 -11.01 -8.85 2.68
C ILE A 141 -9.83 -8.93 3.66
N SER A 142 -8.98 -9.96 3.53
CA SER A 142 -7.78 -10.10 4.34
C SER A 142 -6.77 -8.97 4.18
N SER A 143 -6.69 -8.34 3.00
CA SER A 143 -5.82 -7.17 2.79
C SER A 143 -6.36 -5.93 3.50
N VAL A 144 -7.69 -5.73 3.48
CA VAL A 144 -8.34 -4.64 4.19
C VAL A 144 -8.19 -4.83 5.70
N GLN A 145 -8.39 -6.06 6.20
CA GLN A 145 -8.20 -6.39 7.60
C GLN A 145 -6.76 -6.14 8.06
N ARG A 146 -5.75 -6.51 7.27
CA ARG A 146 -4.35 -6.17 7.59
C ARG A 146 -4.08 -4.66 7.67
N ILE A 147 -4.73 -3.86 6.82
CA ILE A 147 -4.62 -2.39 6.88
C ILE A 147 -5.28 -1.87 8.16
N MET A 148 -6.44 -2.43 8.53
CA MET A 148 -7.11 -2.15 9.79
C MET A 148 -6.18 -2.47 10.98
N ASP A 149 -5.58 -3.66 11.01
CA ASP A 149 -4.66 -4.10 12.07
C ASP A 149 -3.40 -3.20 12.15
N GLU A 150 -2.86 -2.73 11.02
CA GLU A 150 -1.75 -1.76 10.99
C GLU A 150 -2.10 -0.46 11.75
N CYS A 151 -3.38 -0.05 11.75
CA CYS A 151 -3.86 1.15 12.45
C CYS A 151 -4.02 0.96 13.96
N TYR A 152 -4.17 -0.27 14.44
CA TYR A 152 -4.31 -0.58 15.88
C TYR A 152 -2.97 -0.84 16.58
N SER A 153 -1.84 -0.72 15.89
CA SER A 153 -0.52 -1.06 16.43
C SER A 153 -0.10 -0.23 17.65
N ASP A 154 -0.68 0.96 17.84
CA ASP A 154 -0.42 1.83 18.99
C ASP A 154 -1.27 1.50 20.23
N PHE A 155 -2.29 0.64 20.12
CA PHE A 155 -3.06 0.19 21.26
C PHE A 155 -2.28 -0.86 22.06
N LYS A 156 -1.48 -0.40 23.03
CA LYS A 156 -0.75 -1.26 23.96
C LYS A 156 -1.54 -1.42 25.26
N ILE A 157 -2.15 -2.60 25.43
CA ILE A 157 -2.70 -3.01 26.72
C ILE A 157 -1.53 -3.19 27.69
N ASN A 158 -1.48 -2.37 28.74
CA ASN A 158 -0.55 -2.58 29.84
C ASN A 158 -1.02 -3.80 30.65
N LYS A 159 -0.18 -4.84 30.74
CA LYS A 159 -0.52 -6.11 31.41
C LYS A 159 0.11 -6.23 32.80
N ASP A 160 0.93 -5.26 33.19
CA ASP A 160 1.76 -5.36 34.41
C ASP A 160 1.03 -4.82 35.64
N HIS A 161 0.00 -3.99 35.47
CA HIS A 161 -0.79 -3.42 36.56
C HIS A 161 -2.27 -3.25 36.19
N LEU A 162 -3.15 -3.33 37.20
CA LEU A 162 -4.56 -2.98 37.03
C LEU A 162 -4.70 -1.44 36.97
N PRO A 163 -5.53 -0.88 36.06
CA PRO A 163 -5.81 0.55 36.02
C PRO A 163 -6.46 1.01 37.33
N GLU A 164 -6.27 2.28 37.70
CA GLU A 164 -6.92 2.86 38.88
C GLU A 164 -8.44 2.97 38.70
N THR A 165 -8.89 3.21 37.46
CA THR A 165 -10.31 3.29 37.10
C THR A 165 -10.59 2.45 35.86
N ILE A 166 -11.67 1.66 35.93
CA ILE A 166 -12.19 0.89 34.80
C ILE A 166 -13.63 1.32 34.57
N CYS A 167 -13.94 1.73 33.34
CA CYS A 167 -15.30 2.00 32.90
C CYS A 167 -15.84 0.76 32.21
N ILE A 168 -17.04 0.30 32.59
CA ILE A 168 -17.71 -0.86 31.98
C ILE A 168 -19.05 -0.38 31.44
N ASP A 169 -19.34 -0.69 30.18
CA ASP A 169 -20.63 -0.42 29.55
C ASP A 169 -21.18 -1.68 28.88
N GLU A 170 -22.51 -1.82 28.87
CA GLU A 170 -23.22 -3.01 28.39
C GLU A 170 -23.89 -2.74 27.05
N PHE A 171 -23.71 -3.64 26.08
CA PHE A 171 -24.29 -3.51 24.74
C PHE A 171 -24.77 -4.85 24.19
N LYS A 172 -25.69 -4.80 23.22
CA LYS A 172 -26.20 -6.01 22.55
C LYS A 172 -25.49 -6.21 21.21
N SER A 173 -24.58 -7.19 21.14
CA SER A 173 -23.68 -7.37 19.99
C SER A 173 -24.37 -7.86 18.70
N VAL A 174 -25.15 -8.95 18.75
CA VAL A 174 -25.84 -9.51 17.57
C VAL A 174 -27.27 -9.92 17.90
N LYS A 175 -28.18 -9.79 16.91
CA LYS A 175 -29.60 -10.16 17.04
C LYS A 175 -29.84 -11.67 17.16
N ASN A 176 -28.85 -12.50 16.81
CA ASN A 176 -29.00 -13.96 16.69
C ASN A 176 -28.57 -14.75 17.93
N ILE A 177 -28.28 -14.09 19.05
CA ILE A 177 -28.02 -14.76 20.33
C ILE A 177 -29.13 -14.31 21.29
N ASP A 178 -30.06 -15.22 21.59
CA ASP A 178 -31.06 -14.98 22.62
C ASP A 178 -30.37 -14.87 23.99
N GLY A 179 -30.39 -13.67 24.57
CA GLY A 179 -30.09 -13.45 25.98
C GLY A 179 -28.64 -13.16 26.39
N ALA A 180 -27.65 -13.15 25.48
CA ALA A 180 -26.26 -12.82 25.86
C ALA A 180 -25.95 -11.34 25.54
N MET A 181 -25.95 -10.50 26.58
CA MET A 181 -25.41 -9.15 26.51
C MET A 181 -23.88 -9.20 26.46
N SER A 182 -23.27 -8.28 25.71
CA SER A 182 -21.83 -8.08 25.65
C SER A 182 -21.46 -6.85 26.46
N PHE A 183 -20.22 -6.74 26.93
CA PHE A 183 -19.75 -5.54 27.60
C PHE A 183 -18.46 -5.05 26.96
N ILE A 184 -18.29 -3.73 26.95
CA ILE A 184 -17.04 -3.06 26.61
C ILE A 184 -16.48 -2.54 27.92
N PHE A 185 -15.19 -2.73 28.15
CA PHE A 185 -14.50 -2.07 29.23
C PHE A 185 -13.36 -1.22 28.68
N ALA A 186 -13.12 -0.08 29.30
CA ALA A 186 -12.04 0.84 28.98
C ALA A 186 -11.26 1.15 30.25
N ASP A 187 -9.94 1.16 30.13
CA ASP A 187 -9.00 1.63 31.14
C ASP A 187 -8.65 3.11 30.90
N TYR A 188 -8.42 3.84 31.99
CA TYR A 188 -7.95 5.23 32.00
C TYR A 188 -6.59 5.35 32.70
#